data_AF-W5J681-F1
#
_entry.id   AF-W5J681-F1
#
_cell.length_a   1.000
_cell.length_b   1.000
_cell.length_c   1.000
_cell.angle_alpha   90.00
_cell.angle_beta   90.00
_cell.angle_gamma   90.00
#
_symmetry.space_group_name_H-M   'P 1'
#
loop_
_entity.id
_entity.type
_entity.pdbx_description
1 polymer ?
#
loop_
_entity_poly.entity_id
_entity_poly.type
_entity_poly.pdbx_seq_one_letter_code
_entity_poly.pdbx_strand_id
1 'polypeptide(L)'
;MLVLRYLASFYHYANYEVSDPRVNGWFLMGTPWPGAAILGLYLMFVLKWGPKWMENRKPFRIDAIIKYYNLAQVIICAYLFVEGLRLGYLRGYSFLCQPVDYTPTEVPTMIARRCYYYFLVKVLDLLDTIFFVLRKKQNQVSFLHVYHHTGMVMLIWSGVKWFPGGHGVFMGFINSFVHVVMYFYYFLTSVSPKYKGNLWWKKYITQLQIIQFGMIFLQWFVLLFQPNCTFPKWPLFVILPQNLFMFCLFLDFYYQAYIKKAPTKVAAQQHQRIAVSHSTTRTGLEKRATS
;
A
#
# COMPACT_ATOMS: atom_id res chain seq x y z
N MET A 1 -17.45 36.75 -3.24
CA MET A 1 -18.45 36.12 -2.34
C MET A 1 -19.12 34.86 -2.92
N LEU A 2 -19.43 34.79 -4.23
CA LEU A 2 -20.09 33.63 -4.85
C LEU A 2 -19.30 32.31 -4.69
N VAL A 3 -18.00 32.31 -4.98
CA VAL A 3 -17.13 31.13 -4.87
C VAL A 3 -17.08 30.59 -3.44
N LEU A 4 -16.93 31.46 -2.44
CA LEU A 4 -16.93 31.05 -1.03
C LEU A 4 -18.26 30.43 -0.59
N ARG A 5 -19.38 30.96 -1.08
CA ARG A 5 -20.71 30.37 -0.84
C ARG A 5 -20.84 29.00 -1.50
N TYR A 6 -20.36 28.84 -2.72
CA TYR A 6 -20.36 27.56 -3.41
C TYR A 6 -19.50 26.52 -2.69
N LEU A 7 -18.29 26.90 -2.26
CA LEU A 7 -17.41 26.02 -1.49
C LEU A 7 -18.00 25.64 -0.13
N ALA A 8 -18.62 26.60 0.58
CA ALA A 8 -19.30 26.32 1.85
C ALA A 8 -20.50 25.38 1.65
N SER A 9 -21.30 25.60 0.60
CA SER A 9 -22.42 24.73 0.25
C SER A 9 -21.97 23.32 -0.12
N PHE A 10 -20.93 23.20 -0.96
CA PHE A 10 -20.37 21.91 -1.32
C PHE A 10 -19.80 21.18 -0.10
N TYR A 11 -19.08 21.89 0.77
CA TYR A 11 -18.59 21.32 2.02
C TYR A 11 -19.73 20.81 2.90
N HIS A 12 -20.81 21.59 3.06
CA HIS A 12 -21.96 21.20 3.86
C HIS A 12 -22.62 19.93 3.30
N TYR A 13 -22.86 19.93 1.99
CA TYR A 13 -23.41 18.79 1.27
C TYR A 13 -22.54 17.53 1.43
N ALA A 14 -21.25 17.65 1.14
CA ALA A 14 -20.33 16.51 1.16
C ALA A 14 -20.08 15.98 2.59
N ASN A 15 -20.03 16.86 3.60
CA ASN A 15 -19.68 16.44 4.96
C ASN A 15 -20.89 16.02 5.81
N TYR A 16 -22.07 16.59 5.57
CA TYR A 16 -23.24 16.38 6.43
C TYR A 16 -24.41 15.71 5.70
N GLU A 17 -24.69 16.06 4.45
CA GLU A 17 -25.90 15.57 3.76
C GLU A 17 -25.69 14.19 3.12
N VAL A 18 -24.55 13.98 2.47
CA VAL A 18 -24.22 12.68 1.82
C VAL A 18 -23.51 11.72 2.76
N SER A 19 -23.12 12.19 3.95
CA SER A 19 -22.40 11.35 4.92
C SER A 19 -23.27 10.25 5.49
N ASP A 20 -22.68 9.07 5.71
CA ASP A 20 -23.34 7.99 6.44
C ASP A 20 -23.47 8.39 7.92
N PRO A 21 -24.69 8.52 8.47
CA PRO A 21 -24.88 8.97 9.84
C PRO A 21 -24.25 8.03 10.88
N ARG A 22 -24.07 6.74 10.55
CA ARG A 22 -23.50 5.73 11.47
C ARG A 22 -22.05 6.03 11.84
N VAL A 23 -21.30 6.72 10.98
CA VAL A 23 -19.87 6.94 11.17
C VAL A 23 -19.54 8.32 11.73
N ASN A 24 -20.47 9.27 11.74
CA ASN A 24 -20.21 10.67 12.05
C ASN A 24 -19.67 10.91 13.48
N GLY A 25 -20.05 10.06 14.43
CA GLY A 25 -19.55 10.12 15.82
C GLY A 25 -18.20 9.43 16.04
N TRP A 26 -17.61 8.79 15.03
CA TRP A 26 -16.35 8.06 15.20
C TRP A 26 -15.14 9.01 15.14
N PHE A 27 -14.08 8.62 15.84
CA PHE A 27 -12.85 9.40 15.89
C PHE A 27 -12.30 9.63 14.47
N LEU A 28 -11.99 10.90 14.14
CA LEU A 28 -11.57 11.39 12.81
C LEU A 28 -12.62 11.36 11.67
N MET A 29 -13.88 10.99 11.94
CA MET A 29 -14.93 10.91 10.91
C MET A 29 -15.92 12.08 10.90
N GLY A 30 -15.90 12.95 11.93
CA GLY A 30 -16.80 14.09 12.01
C GLY A 30 -16.63 15.10 10.87
N THR A 31 -15.37 15.45 10.57
CA THR A 31 -15.01 16.36 9.46
C THR A 31 -13.72 15.89 8.79
N PRO A 32 -13.39 16.34 7.55
CA PRO A 32 -12.14 15.99 6.89
C PRO A 32 -10.89 16.65 7.51
N TRP A 33 -11.08 17.74 8.29
CA TRP A 33 -9.98 18.60 8.75
C TRP A 33 -8.96 17.90 9.64
N PRO A 34 -9.35 17.04 10.62
CA PRO A 34 -8.37 16.31 11.41
C PRO A 34 -7.50 15.37 10.57
N GLY A 35 -8.09 14.66 9.61
CA GLY A 35 -7.35 13.80 8.68
C GLY A 35 -6.41 14.61 7.78
N ALA A 36 -6.90 15.73 7.25
CA ALA A 36 -6.08 16.64 6.44
C ALA A 36 -4.91 17.25 7.25
N ALA A 37 -5.13 17.59 8.52
CA ALA A 37 -4.08 18.08 9.41
C ALA A 37 -3.01 17.01 9.67
N ILE A 38 -3.42 15.76 9.94
CA ILE A 38 -2.49 14.63 10.09
C ILE A 38 -1.65 14.46 8.82
N LEU A 39 -2.27 14.46 7.64
CA LEU A 39 -1.56 14.33 6.36
C LEU A 39 -0.63 15.50 6.08
N GLY A 40 -1.06 16.73 6.39
CA GLY A 40 -0.22 17.93 6.25
C GLY A 40 1.03 17.85 7.13
N LEU A 41 0.86 17.50 8.41
CA LEU A 41 1.97 17.30 9.35
C LEU A 41 2.89 16.15 8.92
N TYR A 42 2.30 15.04 8.50
CA TYR A 42 3.04 13.89 7.96
C TYR A 42 3.91 14.30 6.77
N LEU A 43 3.34 14.96 5.75
CA LEU A 43 4.08 15.38 4.55
C LEU A 43 5.18 16.40 4.88
N MET A 44 4.88 17.39 5.73
CA MET A 44 5.88 18.36 6.20
C MET A 44 7.04 17.65 6.92
N PHE A 45 6.73 16.67 7.76
CA PHE A 45 7.74 15.87 8.45
C PHE A 45 8.57 15.02 7.48
N VAL A 46 7.96 14.18 6.65
CA VAL A 46 8.72 13.19 5.86
C VAL A 46 9.48 13.80 4.70
N LEU A 47 9.01 14.93 4.14
CA LEU A 47 9.64 15.58 2.99
C LEU A 47 10.65 16.67 3.37
N LYS A 48 10.45 17.36 4.51
CA LYS A 48 11.28 18.53 4.87
C LYS A 48 11.86 18.45 6.28
N TRP A 49 11.02 18.46 7.31
CA TRP A 49 11.49 18.67 8.68
C TRP A 49 12.30 17.49 9.21
N GLY A 50 11.81 16.27 9.02
CA GLY A 50 12.46 15.05 9.47
C GLY A 50 13.83 14.82 8.83
N PRO A 51 13.97 14.83 7.48
CA PRO A 51 15.26 14.70 6.82
C PRO A 51 16.27 15.77 7.25
N LYS A 52 15.85 17.05 7.31
CA LYS A 52 16.71 18.16 7.75
C LYS A 52 17.16 17.99 9.20
N TRP A 53 16.26 17.59 10.09
CA TRP A 53 16.58 17.34 11.50
C TRP A 53 17.52 16.13 11.69
N MET A 54 17.41 15.13 10.82
CA MET A 54 18.24 13.92 10.84
C MET A 54 19.60 14.08 10.17
N GLU A 55 19.85 15.15 9.43
CA GLU A 55 21.07 15.38 8.65
C GLU A 55 22.33 15.21 9.51
N ASN A 56 22.39 15.92 10.63
CA ASN A 56 23.51 15.92 11.58
C ASN A 56 23.38 14.90 12.72
N ARG A 57 22.45 13.95 12.61
CA ARG A 57 22.20 12.92 13.64
C ARG A 57 22.56 11.52 13.13
N LYS A 58 22.90 10.64 14.06
CA LYS A 58 23.01 9.20 13.78
C LYS A 58 21.61 8.59 13.62
N PRO A 59 21.44 7.54 12.78
CA PRO A 59 20.16 6.81 12.67
C PRO A 59 19.68 6.32 14.04
N PHE A 60 18.39 6.49 14.33
CA PHE A 60 17.81 6.00 15.57
C PHE A 60 17.78 4.47 15.62
N ARG A 61 18.10 3.91 16.80
CA ARG A 61 18.02 2.46 17.09
C ARG A 61 16.63 2.08 17.57
N ILE A 62 15.66 2.07 16.66
CA ILE A 62 14.25 1.79 16.93
C ILE A 62 13.81 0.39 16.44
N ASP A 63 14.74 -0.55 16.33
CA ASP A 63 14.48 -1.88 15.76
C ASP A 63 13.43 -2.67 16.56
N ALA A 64 13.42 -2.53 17.89
CA ALA A 64 12.41 -3.15 18.76
C ALA A 64 11.01 -2.59 18.48
N ILE A 65 10.88 -1.26 18.34
CA ILE A 65 9.60 -0.60 18.03
C ILE A 65 9.08 -1.10 16.68
N ILE A 66 9.94 -1.12 15.65
CA ILE A 66 9.59 -1.59 14.31
C ILE A 66 9.17 -3.07 14.33
N LYS A 67 9.85 -3.90 15.12
CA LYS A 67 9.50 -5.32 15.27
C LYS A 67 8.08 -5.48 15.82
N TYR A 68 7.75 -4.83 16.93
CA TYR A 68 6.40 -4.92 17.52
C TYR A 68 5.34 -4.25 16.64
N TYR A 69 5.68 -3.15 15.98
CA TYR A 69 4.81 -2.49 15.01
C TYR A 69 4.46 -3.42 13.84
N ASN A 70 5.45 -4.06 13.21
CA ASN A 70 5.20 -5.00 12.11
C ASN A 70 4.37 -6.21 12.57
N LEU A 71 4.62 -6.73 13.78
CA LEU A 71 3.83 -7.82 14.33
C LEU A 71 2.37 -7.39 14.57
N ALA A 72 2.15 -6.20 15.13
CA ALA A 72 0.81 -5.65 15.32
C ALA A 72 0.09 -5.46 13.98
N GLN A 73 0.77 -4.92 12.97
CA GLN A 73 0.23 -4.79 11.61
C GLN A 73 -0.19 -6.14 11.01
N VAL A 74 0.63 -7.20 11.16
CA VAL A 74 0.26 -8.56 10.74
C VAL A 74 -1.04 -9.01 11.40
N ILE A 75 -1.17 -8.84 12.72
CA ILE A 75 -2.35 -9.27 13.47
C ILE A 75 -3.60 -8.47 13.04
N ILE A 76 -3.49 -7.15 12.94
CA ILE A 76 -4.62 -6.28 12.59
C ILE A 76 -5.07 -6.54 11.15
N CYS A 77 -4.14 -6.67 10.19
CA CYS A 77 -4.49 -6.99 8.81
C CYS A 77 -5.08 -8.40 8.68
N ALA A 78 -4.59 -9.39 9.43
CA ALA A 78 -5.17 -10.73 9.44
C ALA A 78 -6.61 -10.71 9.97
N TYR A 79 -6.85 -9.95 11.04
CA TYR A 79 -8.19 -9.74 11.58
C TYR A 79 -9.14 -9.11 10.55
N LEU A 80 -8.72 -8.03 9.87
CA LEU A 80 -9.53 -7.36 8.85
C LEU A 80 -9.81 -8.25 7.63
N PHE A 81 -8.83 -9.06 7.22
CA PHE A 81 -9.01 -10.05 6.15
C PHE A 81 -10.07 -11.09 6.54
N VAL A 82 -9.95 -11.69 7.74
CA VAL A 82 -10.91 -12.68 8.24
C VAL A 82 -12.31 -12.07 8.39
N GLU A 83 -12.43 -10.85 8.88
CA GLU A 83 -13.72 -10.18 9.01
C GLU A 83 -14.34 -9.81 7.66
N GLY A 84 -13.54 -9.42 6.65
CA GLY A 84 -14.03 -9.24 5.28
C GLY A 84 -14.59 -10.53 4.67
N LEU A 85 -13.97 -11.66 4.99
CA LEU A 85 -14.46 -12.98 4.60
C LEU A 85 -15.74 -13.35 5.38
N ARG A 86 -15.72 -13.25 6.71
CA ARG A 86 -16.82 -13.66 7.62
C ARG A 86 -18.07 -12.81 7.52
N LEU A 87 -17.92 -11.48 7.42
CA LEU A 87 -19.06 -10.55 7.35
C LEU A 87 -19.50 -10.26 5.92
N GLY A 88 -18.61 -10.40 4.93
CA GLY A 88 -18.88 -10.17 3.52
C GLY A 88 -19.07 -11.47 2.74
N TYR A 89 -17.97 -12.02 2.22
CA TYR A 89 -18.01 -13.05 1.17
C TYR A 89 -18.61 -14.39 1.59
N LEU A 90 -18.42 -14.84 2.83
CA LEU A 90 -19.08 -16.04 3.35
C LEU A 90 -20.58 -15.85 3.63
N ARG A 91 -21.05 -14.59 3.64
CA ARG A 91 -22.47 -14.24 3.77
C ARG A 91 -23.12 -13.90 2.42
N GLY A 92 -22.42 -14.16 1.31
CA GLY A 92 -22.97 -13.99 -0.04
C GLY A 92 -22.72 -12.63 -0.68
N TYR A 93 -21.69 -11.88 -0.26
CA TYR A 93 -21.26 -10.70 -1.02
C TYR A 93 -20.92 -11.07 -2.47
N SER A 94 -21.48 -10.33 -3.41
CA SER A 94 -21.21 -10.48 -4.84
C SER A 94 -19.90 -9.81 -5.22
N PHE A 95 -19.09 -10.49 -6.03
CA PHE A 95 -17.88 -9.91 -6.63
C PHE A 95 -18.17 -8.99 -7.83
N LEU A 96 -19.38 -9.07 -8.40
CA LEU A 96 -19.77 -8.32 -9.61
C LEU A 96 -20.37 -6.97 -9.27
N CYS A 97 -21.36 -6.96 -8.37
CA CYS A 97 -22.05 -5.76 -7.89
C CYS A 97 -22.47 -6.02 -6.45
N GLN A 98 -21.90 -5.26 -5.52
CA GLN A 98 -22.33 -5.28 -4.13
C GLN A 98 -22.77 -3.89 -3.68
N PRO A 99 -24.08 -3.66 -3.47
CA PRO A 99 -24.56 -2.40 -2.92
C PRO A 99 -24.14 -2.23 -1.46
N VAL A 100 -24.15 -0.97 -1.00
CA VAL A 100 -23.95 -0.65 0.41
C VAL A 100 -25.27 -0.83 1.13
N ASP A 101 -25.26 -1.58 2.23
CA ASP A 101 -26.39 -1.68 3.13
C ASP A 101 -26.27 -0.59 4.21
N TYR A 102 -27.19 0.38 4.16
CA TYR A 102 -27.27 1.50 5.11
C TYR A 102 -28.16 1.21 6.31
N THR A 103 -28.80 0.04 6.39
CA THR A 103 -29.67 -0.28 7.52
C THR A 103 -28.87 -0.27 8.83
N PRO A 104 -29.44 0.26 9.92
CA PRO A 104 -28.78 0.29 11.24
C PRO A 104 -28.92 -1.05 11.96
N THR A 105 -28.79 -2.17 11.23
CA THR A 105 -28.78 -3.52 11.80
C THR A 105 -27.36 -3.93 12.19
N GLU A 106 -27.22 -5.01 12.96
CA GLU A 106 -25.93 -5.44 13.51
C GLU A 106 -24.85 -5.64 12.42
N VAL A 107 -25.17 -6.41 11.38
CA VAL A 107 -24.18 -6.84 10.37
C VAL A 107 -23.66 -5.67 9.51
N PRO A 108 -24.50 -4.82 8.90
CA PRO A 108 -24.03 -3.67 8.13
C PRO A 108 -23.26 -2.67 8.99
N THR A 109 -23.67 -2.48 10.25
CA THR A 109 -22.94 -1.63 11.20
C THR A 109 -21.57 -2.21 11.54
N MET A 110 -21.46 -3.53 11.71
CA MET A 110 -20.17 -4.20 11.88
C MET A 110 -19.27 -4.03 10.66
N ILE A 111 -19.80 -4.18 9.43
CA ILE A 111 -19.05 -3.97 8.19
C ILE A 111 -18.52 -2.54 8.12
N ALA A 112 -19.38 -1.54 8.36
CA ALA A 112 -18.98 -0.14 8.40
C ALA A 112 -17.85 0.10 9.41
N ARG A 113 -17.94 -0.54 10.58
CA ARG A 113 -16.90 -0.47 11.62
C ARG A 113 -15.58 -1.11 11.17
N ARG A 114 -15.60 -2.18 10.36
CA ARG A 114 -14.38 -2.76 9.77
C ARG A 114 -13.77 -1.88 8.70
N CYS A 115 -14.59 -1.23 7.87
CA CYS A 115 -14.12 -0.20 6.93
C CYS A 115 -13.43 0.95 7.69
N TYR A 116 -13.99 1.37 8.81
CA TYR A 116 -13.39 2.37 9.69
C TYR A 116 -12.07 1.90 10.34
N TYR A 117 -12.00 0.67 10.83
CA TYR A 117 -10.74 0.12 11.34
C TYR A 117 -9.67 0.03 10.25
N TYR A 118 -10.06 -0.31 9.02
CA TYR A 118 -9.17 -0.27 7.87
C TYR A 118 -8.67 1.16 7.57
N PHE A 119 -9.52 2.18 7.70
CA PHE A 119 -9.09 3.59 7.65
C PHE A 119 -8.04 3.90 8.72
N LEU A 120 -8.27 3.52 9.99
CA LEU A 120 -7.30 3.72 11.07
C LEU A 120 -5.97 3.02 10.80
N VAL A 121 -6.00 1.83 10.19
CA VAL A 121 -4.78 1.14 9.73
C VAL A 121 -4.05 1.97 8.67
N LYS A 122 -4.75 2.57 7.70
CA LYS A 122 -4.06 3.44 6.71
C LYS A 122 -3.41 4.67 7.35
N VAL A 123 -4.01 5.23 8.41
CA VAL A 123 -3.38 6.29 9.21
C VAL A 123 -2.14 5.75 9.95
N LEU A 124 -2.23 4.54 10.51
CA LEU A 124 -1.11 3.87 11.17
C LEU A 124 0.03 3.56 10.19
N ASP A 125 -0.28 3.19 8.95
CA ASP A 125 0.69 2.90 7.87
C ASP A 125 1.59 4.12 7.56
N LEU A 126 1.18 5.34 7.91
CA LEU A 126 2.03 6.54 7.79
C LEU A 126 3.31 6.46 8.64
N LEU A 127 3.29 5.66 9.72
CA LEU A 127 4.45 5.44 10.57
C LEU A 127 5.61 4.75 9.82
N ASP A 128 5.32 3.97 8.77
CA ASP A 128 6.35 3.30 7.96
C ASP A 128 7.38 4.30 7.43
N THR A 129 6.88 5.40 6.87
CA THR A 129 7.70 6.44 6.28
C THR A 129 8.42 7.26 7.35
N ILE A 130 7.79 7.48 8.50
CA ILE A 130 8.43 8.11 9.67
C ILE A 130 9.62 7.25 10.12
N PHE A 131 9.46 5.92 10.21
CA PHE A 131 10.55 5.01 10.55
C PHE A 131 11.68 5.04 9.52
N PHE A 132 11.38 5.18 8.23
CA PHE A 132 12.42 5.34 7.20
C PHE A 132 13.24 6.60 7.42
N VAL A 133 12.59 7.74 7.70
CA VAL A 133 13.27 9.02 7.98
C VAL A 133 14.14 8.91 9.23
N LEU A 134 13.60 8.40 10.34
CA LEU A 134 14.34 8.25 11.61
C LEU A 134 15.53 7.29 11.51
N ARG A 135 15.50 6.32 10.58
CA ARG A 135 16.60 5.39 10.32
C ARG A 135 17.55 5.85 9.21
N LYS A 136 17.38 7.07 8.68
CA LYS A 136 18.11 7.61 7.52
C LYS A 136 18.07 6.66 6.31
N LYS A 137 16.91 6.07 6.04
CA LYS A 137 16.62 5.22 4.87
C LYS A 137 15.87 5.99 3.80
N GLN A 138 16.41 7.14 3.39
CA GLN A 138 15.75 8.03 2.44
C GLN A 138 15.49 7.39 1.08
N ASN A 139 16.29 6.40 0.70
CA ASN A 139 16.06 5.58 -0.50
C ASN A 139 14.75 4.78 -0.46
N GLN A 140 14.12 4.61 0.70
CA GLN A 140 12.81 3.99 0.87
C GLN A 140 11.66 5.02 0.86
N VAL A 141 11.95 6.30 1.07
CA VAL A 141 10.99 7.41 0.99
C VAL A 141 10.85 7.82 -0.48
N SER A 142 10.31 6.91 -1.29
CA SER A 142 10.08 7.14 -2.72
C SER A 142 8.77 7.89 -2.98
N PHE A 143 8.66 8.49 -4.16
CA PHE A 143 7.40 9.10 -4.62
C PHE A 143 6.25 8.09 -4.55
N LEU A 144 6.45 6.87 -5.07
CA LEU A 144 5.49 5.77 -5.00
C LEU A 144 4.93 5.58 -3.58
N HIS A 145 5.83 5.48 -2.59
CA HIS A 145 5.45 5.19 -1.21
C HIS A 145 4.68 6.36 -0.58
N VAL A 146 5.22 7.58 -0.65
CA VAL A 146 4.56 8.76 -0.05
C VAL A 146 3.23 9.05 -0.72
N TYR A 147 3.16 8.97 -2.06
CA TYR A 147 1.94 9.17 -2.83
C TYR A 147 0.86 8.14 -2.46
N HIS A 148 1.23 6.85 -2.43
CA HIS A 148 0.31 5.78 -2.06
C HIS A 148 -0.23 5.96 -0.64
N HIS A 149 0.64 6.13 0.36
CA HIS A 149 0.21 6.23 1.76
C HIS A 149 -0.67 7.47 2.01
N THR A 150 -0.36 8.60 1.37
CA THR A 150 -1.21 9.80 1.44
C THR A 150 -2.55 9.59 0.75
N GLY A 151 -2.53 9.04 -0.47
CA GLY A 151 -3.73 8.78 -1.27
C GLY A 151 -4.67 7.79 -0.59
N MET A 152 -4.15 6.70 -0.01
CA MET A 152 -4.96 5.69 0.67
C MET A 152 -5.68 6.25 1.89
N VAL A 153 -5.06 7.13 2.69
CA VAL A 153 -5.74 7.77 3.82
C VAL A 153 -6.92 8.62 3.34
N MET A 154 -6.72 9.44 2.30
CA MET A 154 -7.78 10.30 1.74
C MET A 154 -8.91 9.47 1.13
N LEU A 155 -8.56 8.46 0.31
CA LEU A 155 -9.50 7.61 -0.40
C LEU A 155 -10.37 6.81 0.58
N ILE A 156 -9.75 6.19 1.57
CA ILE A 156 -10.47 5.33 2.51
C ILE A 156 -11.27 6.18 3.51
N TRP A 157 -10.79 7.36 3.93
CA TRP A 157 -11.62 8.29 4.72
C TRP A 157 -12.91 8.64 3.97
N SER A 158 -12.78 8.97 2.69
CA SER A 158 -13.92 9.31 1.81
C SER A 158 -14.88 8.12 1.67
N GLY A 159 -14.34 6.91 1.46
CA GLY A 159 -15.14 5.70 1.37
C GLY A 159 -15.90 5.38 2.66
N VAL A 160 -15.26 5.50 3.82
CA VAL A 160 -15.94 5.30 5.11
C VAL A 160 -16.98 6.39 5.36
N LYS A 161 -16.71 7.63 4.98
CA LYS A 161 -17.62 8.76 5.18
C LYS A 161 -18.91 8.65 4.38
N TRP A 162 -18.83 8.15 3.14
CA TRP A 162 -19.96 8.19 2.19
C TRP A 162 -20.57 6.83 1.87
N PHE A 163 -19.79 5.75 1.90
CA PHE A 163 -20.25 4.41 1.50
C PHE A 163 -19.50 3.31 2.28
N PRO A 164 -19.65 3.23 3.63
CA PRO A 164 -18.92 2.29 4.46
C PRO A 164 -19.45 0.86 4.31
N GLY A 165 -19.07 0.19 3.22
CA GLY A 165 -19.45 -1.18 2.90
C GLY A 165 -19.51 -1.45 1.40
N GLY A 166 -20.23 -2.51 1.03
CA GLY A 166 -20.53 -2.81 -0.37
C GLY A 166 -19.31 -3.15 -1.22
N HIS A 167 -19.33 -2.70 -2.48
CA HIS A 167 -18.30 -2.99 -3.50
C HIS A 167 -16.89 -2.60 -3.05
N GLY A 168 -16.76 -1.55 -2.25
CA GLY A 168 -15.48 -1.08 -1.72
C GLY A 168 -14.80 -2.01 -0.71
N VAL A 169 -15.55 -2.92 -0.10
CA VAL A 169 -15.01 -3.89 0.87
C VAL A 169 -13.96 -4.80 0.24
N PHE A 170 -14.10 -5.15 -1.04
CA PHE A 170 -13.15 -5.99 -1.76
C PHE A 170 -11.72 -5.42 -1.70
N MET A 171 -11.58 -4.11 -1.92
CA MET A 171 -10.30 -3.42 -1.89
C MET A 171 -9.62 -3.56 -0.53
N GLY A 172 -10.35 -3.29 0.56
CA GLY A 172 -9.82 -3.41 1.93
C GLY A 172 -9.52 -4.85 2.31
N PHE A 173 -10.40 -5.78 1.93
CA PHE A 173 -10.25 -7.21 2.15
C PHE A 173 -8.97 -7.76 1.53
N ILE A 174 -8.77 -7.55 0.23
CA ILE A 174 -7.61 -8.10 -0.47
C ILE A 174 -6.32 -7.35 -0.13
N ASN A 175 -6.38 -6.03 0.12
CA ASN A 175 -5.22 -5.27 0.59
C ASN A 175 -4.75 -5.79 1.95
N SER A 176 -5.68 -6.10 2.86
CA SER A 176 -5.35 -6.65 4.17
C SER A 176 -4.62 -7.99 4.06
N PHE A 177 -5.03 -8.88 3.16
CA PHE A 177 -4.31 -10.13 2.89
C PHE A 177 -2.86 -9.88 2.44
N VAL A 178 -2.66 -8.99 1.46
CA VAL A 178 -1.32 -8.68 0.97
C VAL A 178 -0.47 -7.99 2.04
N HIS A 179 -1.08 -7.14 2.86
CA HIS A 179 -0.41 -6.48 3.98
C HIS A 179 0.01 -7.48 5.07
N VAL A 180 -0.76 -8.56 5.33
CA VAL A 180 -0.30 -9.66 6.19
C VAL A 180 1.02 -10.23 5.67
N VAL A 181 1.10 -10.58 4.39
CA VAL A 181 2.30 -11.14 3.78
C VAL A 181 3.48 -10.15 3.81
N MET A 182 3.20 -8.89 3.47
CA MET A 182 4.22 -7.83 3.42
C MET A 182 4.77 -7.49 4.81
N TYR A 183 3.92 -7.24 5.81
CA TYR A 183 4.38 -6.93 7.17
C TYR A 183 4.99 -8.14 7.85
N PHE A 184 4.56 -9.37 7.52
CA PHE A 184 5.24 -10.56 8.01
C PHE A 184 6.69 -10.65 7.49
N TYR A 185 6.92 -10.32 6.22
CA TYR A 185 8.28 -10.17 5.69
C TYR A 185 9.08 -9.10 6.43
N TYR A 186 8.49 -7.93 6.69
CA TYR A 186 9.19 -6.87 7.44
C TYR A 186 9.45 -7.25 8.89
N PHE A 187 8.53 -7.98 9.53
CA PHE A 187 8.73 -8.55 10.86
C PHE A 187 9.93 -9.50 10.86
N LEU A 188 9.97 -10.49 9.97
CA LEU A 188 11.10 -11.43 9.90
C LEU A 188 12.44 -10.72 9.67
N THR A 189 12.49 -9.75 8.76
CA THR A 189 13.72 -8.98 8.51
C THR A 189 14.13 -8.04 9.64
N SER A 190 13.20 -7.72 10.56
CA SER A 190 13.47 -6.95 11.78
C SER A 190 13.95 -7.81 12.96
N VAL A 191 13.57 -9.09 13.02
CA VAL A 191 13.94 -10.02 14.11
C VAL A 191 15.40 -10.47 14.00
N SER A 192 15.88 -10.73 12.78
CA SER A 192 17.26 -11.21 12.60
C SER A 192 17.94 -10.57 11.39
N PRO A 193 19.17 -10.05 11.56
CA PRO A 193 20.03 -9.64 10.45
C PRO A 193 20.26 -10.75 9.41
N LYS A 194 20.18 -12.03 9.80
CA LYS A 194 20.35 -13.17 8.88
C LYS A 194 19.27 -13.21 7.79
N TYR A 195 18.07 -12.69 8.05
CA TYR A 195 16.98 -12.61 7.07
C TYR A 195 17.07 -11.34 6.22
N LYS A 196 17.89 -10.35 6.63
CA LYS A 196 18.03 -9.08 5.93
C LYS A 196 18.87 -9.27 4.65
N GLY A 197 18.18 -9.42 3.52
CA GLY A 197 18.81 -9.60 2.20
C GLY A 197 18.82 -11.04 1.67
N ASN A 198 18.51 -12.03 2.51
CA ASN A 198 18.53 -13.45 2.12
C ASN A 198 17.14 -14.06 1.87
N LEU A 199 16.07 -13.28 2.03
CA LEU A 199 14.71 -13.75 1.73
C LEU A 199 14.47 -13.70 0.22
N TRP A 200 14.72 -14.84 -0.42
CA TRP A 200 14.53 -15.09 -1.85
C TRP A 200 13.12 -14.73 -2.33
N TRP A 201 12.11 -14.81 -1.46
CA TRP A 201 10.73 -14.57 -1.85
C TRP A 201 10.30 -13.10 -1.91
N LYS A 202 11.20 -12.13 -1.66
CA LYS A 202 10.88 -10.70 -1.74
C LYS A 202 10.22 -10.33 -3.08
N LYS A 203 10.67 -10.93 -4.17
CA LYS A 203 10.12 -10.71 -5.52
C LYS A 203 8.64 -11.12 -5.62
N TYR A 204 8.25 -12.24 -4.99
CA TYR A 204 6.87 -12.72 -5.03
C TYR A 204 5.91 -11.82 -4.24
N ILE A 205 6.40 -11.09 -3.22
CA ILE A 205 5.58 -10.09 -2.53
C ILE A 205 5.19 -8.97 -3.49
N THR A 206 6.15 -8.47 -4.28
CA THR A 206 5.87 -7.44 -5.29
C THR A 206 4.94 -7.96 -6.37
N GLN A 207 5.11 -9.21 -6.82
CA GLN A 207 4.18 -9.85 -7.77
C GLN A 207 2.77 -9.96 -7.19
N LEU A 208 2.64 -10.34 -5.92
CA LEU A 208 1.37 -10.41 -5.21
C LEU A 208 0.68 -9.03 -5.15
N GLN A 209 1.43 -7.96 -4.88
CA GLN A 209 0.92 -6.59 -4.92
C GLN A 209 0.42 -6.20 -6.32
N ILE A 210 1.15 -6.54 -7.38
CA ILE A 210 0.73 -6.27 -8.77
C ILE A 210 -0.56 -7.03 -9.10
N ILE A 211 -0.65 -8.31 -8.73
CA ILE A 211 -1.85 -9.13 -8.92
C ILE A 211 -3.04 -8.52 -8.14
N GLN A 212 -2.82 -8.07 -6.91
CA GLN A 212 -3.84 -7.39 -6.10
C GLN A 212 -4.40 -6.15 -6.82
N PHE A 213 -3.54 -5.26 -7.33
CA PHE A 213 -3.99 -4.09 -8.09
C PHE A 213 -4.76 -4.48 -9.35
N GLY A 214 -4.36 -5.54 -10.04
CA GLY A 214 -5.09 -6.07 -11.20
C GLY A 214 -6.49 -6.61 -10.84
N MET A 215 -6.60 -7.36 -9.74
CA MET A 215 -7.88 -7.86 -9.24
C MET A 215 -8.81 -6.72 -8.82
N ILE A 216 -8.29 -5.73 -8.10
CA ILE A 216 -9.05 -4.53 -7.71
C ILE A 216 -9.50 -3.78 -8.97
N PHE A 217 -8.60 -3.58 -9.94
CA PHE A 217 -8.96 -2.93 -11.21
C PHE A 217 -10.13 -3.64 -11.88
N LEU A 218 -10.04 -4.96 -12.05
CA LEU A 218 -11.08 -5.76 -12.71
C LEU A 218 -12.42 -5.68 -11.96
N GLN A 219 -12.41 -5.84 -10.64
CA GLN A 219 -13.63 -5.80 -9.83
C GLN A 219 -14.33 -4.43 -9.91
N TRP A 220 -13.58 -3.32 -9.89
CA TRP A 220 -14.15 -1.99 -10.08
C TRP A 220 -14.54 -1.72 -11.53
N PHE A 221 -13.82 -2.25 -12.51
CA PHE A 221 -14.11 -2.08 -13.93
C PHE A 221 -15.41 -2.78 -14.32
N VAL A 222 -15.69 -3.98 -13.80
CA VAL A 222 -16.95 -4.70 -14.03
C VAL A 222 -18.17 -3.88 -13.63
N LEU A 223 -18.06 -3.03 -12.60
CA LEU A 223 -19.17 -2.19 -12.13
C LEU A 223 -19.67 -1.20 -13.20
N LEU A 224 -18.82 -0.81 -14.16
CA LEU A 224 -19.22 0.04 -15.31
C LEU A 224 -20.27 -0.65 -16.19
N PHE A 225 -20.24 -1.99 -16.24
CA PHE A 225 -21.14 -2.81 -17.06
C PHE A 225 -22.33 -3.36 -16.26
N GLN A 226 -22.54 -2.89 -15.02
CA GLN A 226 -23.67 -3.28 -14.17
C GLN A 226 -24.67 -2.12 -14.10
N PRO A 227 -25.59 -1.96 -15.08
CA PRO A 227 -26.53 -0.84 -15.12
C PRO A 227 -27.44 -0.83 -13.89
N ASN A 228 -27.88 -2.01 -13.45
CA ASN A 228 -28.85 -2.21 -12.37
C ASN A 228 -28.23 -2.19 -10.96
N CYS A 229 -26.91 -1.96 -10.84
CA CYS A 229 -26.25 -1.90 -9.54
C CYS A 229 -26.57 -0.59 -8.82
N THR A 230 -27.10 -0.68 -7.60
CA THR A 230 -27.44 0.49 -6.77
C THR A 230 -26.23 1.06 -6.01
N PHE A 231 -25.04 0.47 -6.16
CA PHE A 231 -23.81 1.05 -5.62
C PHE A 231 -23.49 2.38 -6.33
N PRO A 232 -23.05 3.44 -5.60
CA PRO A 232 -22.74 4.72 -6.20
C PRO A 232 -21.62 4.58 -7.25
N LYS A 233 -21.86 5.07 -8.48
CA LYS A 233 -20.92 4.92 -9.59
C LYS A 233 -19.88 6.04 -9.69
N TRP A 234 -20.16 7.22 -9.11
CA TRP A 234 -19.22 8.35 -9.15
C TRP A 234 -17.81 8.03 -8.58
N PRO A 235 -17.60 7.14 -7.57
CA PRO A 235 -16.26 6.81 -7.08
C PRO A 235 -15.38 6.16 -8.16
N LEU A 236 -15.96 5.58 -9.21
CA LEU A 236 -15.22 4.99 -10.33
C LEU A 236 -14.31 6.02 -11.01
N PHE A 237 -14.73 7.29 -11.10
CA PHE A 237 -13.92 8.36 -11.70
C PHE A 237 -12.65 8.69 -10.91
N VAL A 238 -12.58 8.28 -9.63
CA VAL A 238 -11.41 8.50 -8.78
C VAL A 238 -10.64 7.19 -8.61
N ILE A 239 -11.33 6.10 -8.27
CA ILE A 239 -10.72 4.82 -7.88
C ILE A 239 -10.08 4.10 -9.06
N LEU A 240 -10.72 4.07 -10.24
CA LEU A 240 -10.15 3.38 -11.40
C LEU A 240 -8.87 4.07 -11.90
N PRO A 241 -8.84 5.38 -12.17
CA PRO A 241 -7.61 6.07 -12.56
C PRO A 241 -6.50 5.96 -11.50
N GLN A 242 -6.85 6.12 -10.21
CA GLN A 242 -5.90 5.98 -9.11
C GLN A 242 -5.27 4.59 -9.06
N ASN A 243 -6.09 3.54 -9.15
CA ASN A 243 -5.62 2.15 -9.10
C ASN A 243 -4.78 1.80 -10.34
N LEU A 244 -5.17 2.28 -11.52
CA LEU A 244 -4.38 2.11 -12.75
C LEU A 244 -3.02 2.80 -12.64
N PHE A 245 -2.99 4.03 -12.12
CA PHE A 245 -1.74 4.75 -11.89
C PHE A 245 -0.82 3.99 -10.92
N MET A 246 -1.35 3.49 -9.80
CA MET A 246 -0.59 2.67 -8.87
C MET A 246 -0.09 1.37 -9.50
N PHE A 247 -0.92 0.68 -10.29
CA PHE A 247 -0.53 -0.52 -11.02
C PHE A 247 0.67 -0.25 -11.94
N CYS A 248 0.65 0.84 -12.71
CA CYS A 248 1.75 1.26 -13.57
C CYS A 248 3.04 1.55 -12.78
N LEU A 249 2.94 2.26 -11.65
CA LEU A 249 4.12 2.56 -10.83
C LEU A 249 4.73 1.30 -10.21
N PHE A 250 3.92 0.31 -9.82
CA PHE A 250 4.42 -0.98 -9.32
C PHE A 250 5.05 -1.83 -10.42
N LEU A 251 4.51 -1.78 -11.64
CA LEU A 251 5.13 -2.41 -12.81
C LEU A 251 6.48 -1.79 -13.14
N ASP A 252 6.59 -0.46 -13.17
CA ASP A 252 7.88 0.22 -13.36
C ASP A 252 8.87 -0.14 -12.24
N PHE A 253 8.45 -0.06 -10.97
CA PHE A 253 9.29 -0.48 -9.85
C PHE A 253 9.79 -1.92 -10.01
N TYR A 254 8.91 -2.85 -10.39
CA TYR A 254 9.27 -4.25 -10.61
C TYR A 254 10.26 -4.42 -11.77
N TYR A 255 10.03 -3.72 -12.89
CA TYR A 255 10.93 -3.70 -14.03
C TYR A 255 12.32 -3.19 -13.65
N GLN A 256 12.41 -2.02 -13.00
CA GLN A 256 13.68 -1.42 -12.60
C GLN A 256 14.41 -2.25 -11.54
N ALA A 257 13.68 -2.83 -10.57
CA ALA A 257 14.28 -3.52 -9.44
C ALA A 257 14.69 -4.98 -9.75
N TYR A 258 13.96 -5.67 -10.63
CA TYR A 258 14.14 -7.12 -10.84
C TYR A 258 14.45 -7.54 -12.28
N ILE A 259 14.02 -6.78 -13.29
CA ILE A 259 14.26 -7.13 -14.69
C ILE A 259 15.52 -6.42 -15.20
N LYS A 260 15.54 -5.09 -15.17
CA LYS A 260 16.67 -4.28 -15.64
C LYS A 260 17.95 -4.51 -14.82
N LYS A 261 17.80 -4.74 -13.51
CA LYS A 261 18.89 -5.09 -12.58
C LYS A 261 19.13 -6.59 -12.43
N ALA A 262 18.45 -7.45 -13.21
CA ALA A 262 18.74 -8.88 -13.19
C ALA A 262 20.25 -9.09 -13.42
N PRO A 263 20.93 -9.96 -12.66
CA PRO A 263 22.36 -10.04 -12.75
C PRO A 263 22.74 -10.58 -14.12
N THR A 264 23.53 -9.81 -14.85
CA THR A 264 24.49 -10.31 -15.84
C THR A 264 25.55 -11.19 -15.15
N LYS A 265 25.13 -12.18 -14.35
CA LYS A 265 26.05 -13.14 -13.69
C LYS A 265 26.41 -14.31 -14.59
N VAL A 266 25.62 -14.59 -15.63
CA VAL A 266 25.95 -15.63 -16.60
C VAL A 266 26.95 -15.10 -17.65
N ALA A 267 26.75 -13.89 -18.20
CA ALA A 267 27.67 -13.37 -19.23
C ALA A 267 29.04 -12.91 -18.69
N ALA A 268 29.11 -12.44 -17.43
CA ALA A 268 30.37 -12.06 -16.79
C ALA A 268 31.22 -13.27 -16.39
N GLN A 269 30.62 -14.35 -15.88
CA GLN A 269 31.36 -15.59 -15.55
C GLN A 269 31.80 -16.35 -16.80
N GLN A 270 31.04 -16.26 -17.90
CA GLN A 270 31.42 -16.87 -19.17
C GLN A 270 32.57 -16.11 -19.85
N HIS A 271 32.58 -14.77 -19.82
CA HIS A 271 33.73 -13.98 -20.27
C HIS A 271 34.98 -14.20 -19.40
N GLN A 272 34.84 -14.36 -18.09
CA GLN A 272 35.98 -14.63 -17.21
C GLN A 272 36.56 -16.04 -17.42
N ARG A 273 35.72 -17.05 -17.65
CA ARG A 273 36.17 -18.42 -17.99
C ARG A 273 36.84 -18.49 -19.37
N ILE A 274 36.33 -17.76 -20.36
CA ILE A 274 36.94 -17.69 -21.70
C ILE A 274 38.27 -16.91 -21.67
N ALA A 275 38.35 -15.82 -20.90
CA ALA A 275 39.59 -15.05 -20.76
C ALA A 275 40.71 -15.85 -20.04
N VAL A 276 40.37 -16.62 -19.01
CA VAL A 276 41.33 -17.49 -18.29
C VAL A 276 41.74 -18.69 -19.15
N SER A 277 40.83 -19.23 -19.97
CA SER A 277 41.15 -20.27 -20.95
C SER A 277 42.16 -19.77 -22.00
N HIS A 278 41.96 -18.57 -22.57
CA HIS A 278 42.88 -18.01 -23.57
C HIS A 278 44.25 -17.62 -23.00
N SER A 279 44.35 -17.15 -21.75
CA SER A 279 45.65 -16.84 -21.13
C SER A 279 46.49 -18.10 -20.89
N THR A 280 45.84 -19.19 -20.46
CA THR A 280 46.52 -20.46 -20.12
C THR A 280 47.10 -21.13 -21.37
N THR A 281 46.38 -21.10 -22.50
CA THR A 281 46.87 -21.65 -23.79
C THR A 281 48.07 -20.88 -24.33
N ARG A 282 48.10 -19.55 -24.17
CA ARG A 282 49.20 -18.70 -24.65
C ARG A 282 50.50 -18.95 -23.88
N THR A 283 50.41 -19.06 -22.55
CA THR A 283 51.57 -19.41 -21.70
C THR A 283 52.08 -20.84 -21.89
N GLY A 284 51.21 -21.77 -22.31
CA GLY A 284 51.61 -23.16 -22.61
C GLY A 284 52.37 -23.30 -23.93
N LEU A 285 52.06 -22.46 -24.93
CA LEU A 285 52.75 -22.43 -26.23
C LEU A 285 54.13 -21.77 -26.14
N GLU A 286 54.30 -20.69 -25.37
CA GLU A 286 55.61 -20.02 -25.19
C GLU A 286 56.63 -20.91 -24.46
N LYS A 287 56.19 -21.74 -23.51
CA LYS A 287 57.07 -22.68 -22.80
C LYS A 287 57.50 -23.89 -23.64
N ARG A 288 56.83 -24.17 -24.76
CA ARG A 288 57.14 -25.30 -25.65
C ARG A 288 58.00 -24.90 -26.85
N ALA A 289 58.12 -23.60 -27.12
CA ALA A 289 58.99 -23.05 -28.17
C ALA A 289 60.41 -22.70 -27.66
N THR A 290 60.66 -22.88 -26.36
CA THR A 290 61.92 -22.53 -25.68
C THR A 290 62.65 -23.74 -25.07
N SER A 291 62.19 -24.96 -25.38
CA SER A 291 62.87 -26.24 -25.07
C SER A 291 63.20 -26.97 -26.36
#